data_AF-A0A2W5E4N3-F1
#
_entry.id   AF-A0A2W5E4N3-F1
#
_cell.length_a   1.000
_cell.length_b   1.000
_cell.length_c   1.000
_cell.angle_alpha   90.00
_cell.angle_beta   90.00
_cell.angle_gamma   90.00
#
_symmetry.space_group_name_H-M   'P 1'
#
loop_
_entity.id
_entity.type
_entity.pdbx_description
1 polymer ?
#
loop_
_entity_poly.entity_id
_entity_poly.type
_entity_poly.pdbx_seq_one_letter_code
_entity_poly.pdbx_strand_id
1 'polypeptide(L)' 'LEMTQNSIRLNWTSEEVDARLKEIMIGIHKACRDYGKEENGYVNYVKGANIAGFVKVAEAMLAQGVV' A
#
# COMPACT_ATOMS: atom_id res chain seq x y z
N LEU A 1 -1.63 6.92 -9.56
CA LEU A 1 -0.99 8.23 -9.89
C LEU A 1 -1.65 8.86 -11.10
N GLU A 2 -1.78 8.14 -12.23
CA GLU A 2 -2.48 8.61 -13.43
C GLU A 2 -3.93 9.08 -13.17
N MET A 3 -4.76 8.25 -12.51
CA MET A 3 -6.13 8.65 -12.15
C MET A 3 -6.20 9.93 -11.31
N THR A 4 -5.22 10.15 -10.43
CA THR A 4 -5.13 11.37 -9.62
C THR A 4 -4.85 12.58 -10.50
N GLN A 5 -3.85 12.50 -11.38
CA GLN A 5 -3.51 13.56 -12.35
C GLN A 5 -4.72 13.93 -13.22
N ASN A 6 -5.44 12.92 -13.74
CA ASN A 6 -6.65 13.11 -14.53
C ASN A 6 -7.76 13.82 -13.72
N SER A 7 -7.97 13.43 -12.47
CA SER A 7 -9.00 14.02 -11.59
C SER A 7 -8.72 15.49 -11.25
N ILE A 8 -7.44 15.83 -10.99
CA ILE A 8 -7.04 17.20 -10.65
C ILE A 8 -6.69 18.07 -11.86
N ARG A 9 -6.74 17.50 -13.08
CA ARG A 9 -6.36 18.15 -14.35
C ARG A 9 -4.97 18.80 -14.32
N LEU A 10 -4.01 18.12 -13.69
CA LEU A 10 -2.63 18.58 -13.58
C LEU A 10 -1.68 17.43 -13.90
N ASN A 11 -0.65 17.73 -14.70
CA ASN A 11 0.40 16.78 -15.04
C ASN A 11 1.61 17.05 -14.15
N TRP A 12 2.14 15.98 -13.57
CA TRP A 12 3.39 16.00 -12.79
C TRP A 12 4.59 15.76 -13.70
N THR A 13 5.76 16.23 -13.27
CA THR A 13 7.01 15.86 -13.94
C THR A 13 7.35 14.39 -13.68
N SER A 14 8.25 13.83 -14.50
CA SER A 14 8.73 12.46 -14.31
C SER A 14 9.34 12.25 -12.91
N GLU A 15 10.08 13.25 -12.43
CA GLU A 15 10.73 13.24 -11.12
C GLU A 15 9.71 13.23 -9.98
N GLU A 16 8.62 14.01 -10.10
CA GLU A 16 7.54 14.01 -9.12
C GLU A 16 6.78 12.68 -9.09
N VAL A 17 6.56 12.06 -10.25
CA VAL A 17 5.95 10.73 -10.34
C VAL A 17 6.85 9.67 -9.71
N ASP A 18 8.15 9.70 -9.99
CA ASP A 18 9.14 8.77 -9.41
C ASP A 18 9.22 8.91 -7.88
N ALA A 19 9.29 10.14 -7.37
CA ALA A 19 9.34 10.40 -5.94
C ALA A 19 8.10 9.82 -5.22
N ARG A 20 6.91 10.05 -5.77
CA ARG A 20 5.65 9.49 -5.24
C ARG A 20 5.61 7.97 -5.35
N LEU A 21 6.11 7.39 -6.45
CA LEU A 21 6.18 5.95 -6.61
C LEU A 21 7.11 5.33 -5.55
N LYS A 22 8.27 5.95 -5.29
CA LYS A 22 9.21 5.52 -4.27
C LYS A 22 8.58 5.52 -2.88
N GLU A 23 7.83 6.56 -2.53
CA GLU A 23 7.07 6.63 -1.27
C GLU A 23 6.05 5.50 -1.16
N ILE A 24 5.30 5.22 -2.23
CA ILE A 24 4.34 4.11 -2.27
C ILE A 24 5.05 2.77 -2.02
N MET A 25 6.18 2.53 -2.68
CA MET A 25 6.95 1.30 -2.53
C MET A 25 7.51 1.12 -1.11
N ILE A 26 7.97 2.22 -0.47
CA ILE A 26 8.39 2.21 0.94
C ILE A 26 7.20 1.83 1.84
N GLY A 27 6.02 2.39 1.58
CA GLY A 27 4.79 2.05 2.29
C GLY A 27 4.42 0.57 2.17
N ILE A 28 4.48 0.01 0.95
CA ILE A 28 4.25 -1.42 0.70
C ILE A 28 5.25 -2.29 1.48
N HIS A 29 6.54 -1.95 1.41
CA HIS A 29 7.58 -2.68 2.13
C HIS A 29 7.35 -2.64 3.65
N LYS A 30 7.00 -1.47 4.20
CA LYS A 30 6.69 -1.33 5.63
C LYS A 30 5.52 -2.23 6.03
N ALA A 31 4.43 -2.23 5.27
CA ALA A 31 3.29 -3.11 5.55
C ALA A 31 3.69 -4.60 5.52
N CYS A 32 4.46 -5.04 4.52
CA CYS A 32 4.96 -6.42 4.47
C CYS A 32 5.84 -6.76 5.68
N ARG A 33 6.65 -5.82 6.19
CA ARG A 33 7.43 -6.02 7.41
C ARG A 33 6.55 -6.11 8.64
N ASP A 34 5.55 -5.25 8.77
CA ASP A 34 4.69 -5.20 9.95
C ASP A 34 3.86 -6.49 10.10
N TYR A 35 3.39 -7.06 8.98
CA TYR A 35 2.54 -8.27 8.99
C TYR A 35 3.27 -9.59 8.67
N GLY A 36 4.47 -9.51 8.09
CA GLY A 36 5.24 -10.67 7.62
C GLY A 36 6.50 -10.97 8.43
N LYS A 37 6.83 -10.17 9.45
CA LYS A 37 8.01 -10.41 10.29
C LYS A 37 7.80 -11.61 11.21
N GLU A 38 8.79 -12.49 11.23
CA GLU A 38 8.84 -13.69 12.07
C GLU A 38 9.77 -13.44 13.28
N GLU A 39 9.70 -14.33 14.28
CA GLU A 39 10.44 -14.18 15.55
C GLU A 39 11.97 -14.12 15.37
N ASN A 40 12.49 -14.80 14.34
CA ASN A 40 13.90 -14.79 13.97
C ASN A 40 14.34 -13.52 13.21
N GLY A 41 13.43 -12.57 12.97
CA GLY A 41 13.71 -11.34 12.21
C GLY A 41 13.59 -11.47 10.69
N TYR A 42 13.31 -12.67 10.15
CA TYR A 42 12.98 -12.87 8.75
C TYR A 42 11.65 -12.19 8.39
N VAL A 43 11.53 -11.73 7.15
CA VAL A 43 10.30 -11.10 6.63
C VAL A 43 9.78 -11.93 5.47
N ASN A 44 8.66 -12.59 5.70
CA ASN A 44 7.92 -13.30 4.66
C ASN A 44 7.00 -12.32 3.90
N TYR A 45 7.47 -11.82 2.76
CA TYR A 45 6.73 -10.83 1.97
C TYR A 45 5.40 -11.35 1.41
N VAL A 46 5.33 -12.62 1.04
CA VAL A 46 4.08 -13.20 0.50
C VAL A 46 3.02 -13.21 1.59
N LYS A 47 3.38 -13.71 2.78
CA LYS A 47 2.50 -13.68 3.95
C LYS A 47 2.13 -12.25 4.35
N GLY A 48 3.12 -11.37 4.46
CA GLY A 48 2.93 -9.98 4.86
C GLY A 48 2.03 -9.21 3.89
N ALA A 49 2.23 -9.34 2.58
CA ALA A 49 1.42 -8.69 1.56
C ALA A 49 -0.04 -9.17 1.59
N ASN A 50 -0.25 -10.48 1.72
CA ASN A 50 -1.60 -11.05 1.77
C ASN A 50 -2.36 -10.59 3.03
N ILE A 51 -1.71 -10.62 4.19
CA ILE A 51 -2.33 -10.15 5.45
C ILE A 51 -2.59 -8.65 5.39
N ALA A 52 -1.62 -7.84 4.97
CA ALA A 52 -1.77 -6.39 4.86
C ALA A 52 -2.92 -6.00 3.92
N GLY A 53 -3.00 -6.65 2.75
CA GLY A 53 -4.07 -6.45 1.78
C GLY A 53 -5.43 -6.85 2.34
N PHE A 54 -5.51 -8.01 3.00
CA PHE A 54 -6.73 -8.50 3.62
C PHE A 54 -7.24 -7.57 4.72
N VAL A 55 -6.39 -7.18 5.68
CA VAL A 55 -6.76 -6.30 6.79
C VAL A 55 -7.34 -4.99 6.27
N LYS A 56 -6.69 -4.36 5.28
CA LYS A 56 -7.17 -3.10 4.70
C LYS A 56 -8.57 -3.22 4.11
N VAL A 57 -8.87 -4.32 3.41
CA VAL A 57 -10.19 -4.54 2.81
C VAL A 57 -11.22 -4.90 3.90
N ALA A 58 -10.85 -5.78 4.84
CA ALA A 58 -11.74 -6.20 5.92
C ALA A 58 -12.14 -5.03 6.82
N GLU A 59 -11.21 -4.15 7.18
CA GLU A 59 -11.50 -2.92 7.94
C GLU A 59 -12.46 -2.01 7.18
N ALA A 60 -12.25 -1.82 5.87
CA ALA A 60 -13.15 -1.03 5.04
C ALA A 60 -14.56 -1.64 4.94
N MET A 61 -14.66 -2.96 4.81
CA MET A 61 -15.94 -3.67 4.79
C MET A 61 -16.67 -3.55 6.14
N LEU A 62 -15.96 -3.70 7.26
CA LEU A 62 -16.54 -3.51 8.60
C LEU A 62 -17.03 -2.07 8.80
N ALA A 63 -16.29 -1.08 8.30
CA ALA A 63 -16.67 0.33 8.40
C ALA A 63 -17.87 0.69 7.52
N GLN A 64 -18.04 0.05 6.37
CA GLN A 64 -19.20 0.25 5.49
C GLN A 64 -20.45 -0.51 5.95
N GLY A 65 -20.31 -1.46 6.87
CA GLY A 65 -21.42 -2.26 7.40
C GLY A 65 -21.89 -3.35 6.43
N VAL A 66 -23.05 -3.96 6.75
CA VAL A 66 -23.72 -4.89 5.84
C VAL A 66 -24.54 -4.07 4.85
N VAL A 67 -24.13 -4.10 3.57
CA VAL A 67 -24.82 -3.44 2.45
C VAL A 67 -25.62 -4.47 1.65
#